data_AF-W1XHV5-F1
#
_entry.id   AF-W1XHV5-F1
#
_cell.length_a   1.000
_cell.length_b   1.000
_cell.length_c   1.000
_cell.angle_alpha   90.00
_cell.angle_beta   90.00
_cell.angle_gamma   90.00
#
_symmetry.space_group_name_H-M   'P 1'
#
loop_
_entity.id
_entity.type
_entity.pdbx_description
1 polymer ?
#
loop_
_entity_poly.entity_id
_entity_poly.type
_entity_poly.pdbx_seq_one_letter_code
_entity_poly.pdbx_strand_id
1 'polypeptide(L)'
;DLDLVLGVANEIIYDALDASEDKDYMDDAIVSIAENLDFLPASQSARWEDIGRKKYKKLVRRLSETYDYILIDAPAGIGKGIEAILELVNR
;
A
#
# COMPACT_ATOMS: atom_id res chain seq x y z
N ASP A 1 6.64 -6.06 -11.60
CA ASP A 1 6.19 -4.98 -10.70
C ASP A 1 5.06 -4.21 -11.37
N LEU A 2 4.02 -3.89 -10.57
CA LEU A 2 2.75 -3.34 -11.08
C LEU A 2 2.93 -1.89 -11.59
N ASP A 3 3.86 -1.15 -11.02
CA ASP A 3 4.30 0.19 -11.45
C ASP A 3 4.74 0.25 -12.93
N LEU A 4 5.44 -0.77 -13.42
CA LEU A 4 5.85 -0.89 -14.82
C LEU A 4 4.65 -1.13 -15.74
N VAL A 5 3.69 -1.95 -15.27
CA VAL A 5 2.45 -2.25 -16.01
C VAL A 5 1.54 -1.01 -16.08
N LEU A 6 1.49 -0.24 -15.00
CA LEU A 6 0.75 1.01 -14.91
C LEU A 6 1.46 2.20 -15.59
N GLY A 7 2.74 2.06 -15.93
CA GLY A 7 3.52 3.07 -16.65
C GLY A 7 3.99 4.25 -15.78
N VAL A 8 3.89 4.15 -14.46
CA VAL A 8 4.15 5.24 -13.50
C VAL A 8 5.48 5.12 -12.76
N ALA A 9 6.34 4.18 -13.16
CA ALA A 9 7.60 3.90 -12.48
C ALA A 9 8.52 5.14 -12.30
N ASN A 10 8.44 6.14 -13.19
CA ASN A 10 9.23 7.36 -13.10
C ASN A 10 8.62 8.46 -12.21
N GLU A 11 7.37 8.28 -11.76
CA GLU A 11 6.63 9.25 -10.94
C GLU A 11 6.66 8.90 -9.45
N ILE A 12 7.14 7.69 -9.12
CA ILE A 12 7.21 7.19 -7.75
C ILE A 12 8.39 7.83 -7.02
N ILE A 13 8.08 8.66 -6.01
CA ILE A 13 9.07 9.30 -5.13
C ILE A 13 9.12 8.60 -3.77
N TYR A 14 7.94 8.24 -3.23
CA TYR A 14 7.77 7.59 -1.94
C TYR A 14 6.93 6.32 -2.08
N ASP A 15 7.10 5.40 -1.13
CA ASP A 15 6.42 4.11 -1.12
C ASP A 15 5.52 3.89 0.11
N ALA A 16 4.85 2.73 0.15
CA ALA A 16 3.97 2.34 1.25
C ALA A 16 4.69 2.24 2.61
N LEU A 17 6.01 1.96 2.65
CA LEU A 17 6.79 2.02 3.88
C LEU A 17 6.91 3.47 4.33
N ASP A 18 7.34 4.39 3.45
CA ASP A 18 7.48 5.82 3.76
C ASP A 18 6.17 6.40 4.31
N ALA A 19 5.07 6.16 3.60
CA ALA A 19 3.72 6.58 3.99
C ALA A 19 3.23 5.94 5.30
N SER A 20 3.79 4.79 5.69
CA SER A 20 3.48 4.13 6.96
C SER A 20 4.28 4.71 8.14
N GLU A 21 5.44 5.31 7.87
CA GLU A 21 6.30 5.93 8.88
C GLU A 21 5.84 7.34 9.21
N ASP A 22 5.61 8.16 8.18
CA ASP A 22 5.13 9.52 8.30
C ASP A 22 3.86 9.74 7.47
N LYS A 23 2.92 10.48 8.05
CA LYS A 23 1.68 10.86 7.37
C LYS A 23 1.93 11.88 6.27
N ASP A 24 2.98 12.70 6.41
CA ASP A 24 3.24 13.81 5.50
C ASP A 24 3.70 13.29 4.12
N TYR A 25 4.21 12.05 4.05
CA TYR A 25 4.56 11.38 2.79
C TYR A 25 3.40 10.66 2.12
N MET A 26 2.22 10.60 2.74
CA MET A 26 1.08 9.84 2.17
C MET A 26 0.64 10.42 0.84
N ASP A 27 0.42 11.73 0.78
CA ASP A 27 -0.09 12.40 -0.41
C ASP A 27 0.93 12.35 -1.56
N ASP A 28 2.23 12.41 -1.22
CA ASP A 28 3.33 12.31 -2.20
C ASP A 28 3.64 10.86 -2.63
N ALA A 29 3.18 9.86 -1.88
CA ALA A 29 3.33 8.44 -2.22
C ALA A 29 2.18 7.92 -3.12
N ILE A 30 1.04 8.60 -3.13
CA ILE A 30 -0.13 8.20 -3.92
C ILE A 30 0.00 8.78 -5.33
N VAL A 31 0.00 7.90 -6.33
CA VAL A 31 0.06 8.27 -7.75
C VAL A 31 -1.29 8.06 -8.40
N SER A 32 -1.84 9.08 -9.04
CA SER A 32 -3.13 8.94 -9.74
C SER A 32 -2.96 8.27 -11.10
N ILE A 33 -3.74 7.21 -11.34
CA ILE A 33 -3.64 6.39 -12.56
C ILE A 33 -4.78 6.72 -13.53
N ALA A 34 -5.99 6.86 -13.02
CA ALA A 34 -7.19 7.16 -13.79
C ALA A 34 -8.27 7.77 -12.89
N GLU A 35 -9.41 8.15 -13.48
CA GLU A 35 -10.56 8.60 -12.70
C GLU A 35 -10.99 7.53 -11.69
N ASN A 36 -10.96 7.89 -10.40
CA ASN A 36 -11.25 7.01 -9.25
C ASN A 36 -10.28 5.82 -9.09
N LEU A 37 -9.07 5.90 -9.64
CA LEU A 37 -8.04 4.88 -9.45
C LEU A 37 -6.69 5.54 -9.15
N ASP A 38 -6.23 5.34 -7.93
CA ASP A 38 -4.89 5.73 -7.49
C ASP A 38 -4.07 4.49 -7.12
N PHE A 39 -2.75 4.67 -7.10
CA PHE A 39 -1.78 3.62 -6.86
C PHE A 39 -0.79 4.04 -5.76
N LEU A 40 -0.68 3.19 -4.74
CA LEU A 40 0.35 3.30 -3.71
C LEU A 40 1.40 2.22 -3.97
N PRO A 41 2.64 2.58 -4.34
CA PRO A 41 3.66 1.61 -4.66
C PRO A 41 4.15 0.85 -3.42
N ALA A 42 4.45 -0.43 -3.61
CA ALA A 42 5.06 -1.26 -2.58
C ALA A 42 6.53 -0.89 -2.39
N SER A 43 7.06 -1.08 -1.18
CA SER A 43 8.47 -0.81 -0.94
C SER A 43 9.38 -1.81 -1.66
N GLN A 44 10.42 -1.29 -2.30
CA GLN A 44 11.46 -2.10 -2.94
C GLN A 44 12.46 -2.67 -1.91
N SER A 45 12.57 -2.03 -0.75
CA SER A 45 13.60 -2.32 0.26
C SER A 45 13.10 -3.17 1.43
N ALA A 46 11.78 -3.17 1.66
CA ALA A 46 11.15 -3.83 2.79
C ALA A 46 9.99 -4.71 2.32
N ARG A 47 9.90 -5.91 2.88
CA ARG A 47 8.73 -6.75 2.69
C ARG A 47 7.61 -6.30 3.63
N TRP A 48 6.40 -6.74 3.35
CA TRP A 48 5.24 -6.43 4.18
C TRP A 48 5.42 -6.93 5.64
N GLU A 49 6.22 -7.99 5.86
CA GLU A 49 6.62 -8.45 7.20
C GLU A 49 7.42 -7.39 7.98
N ASP A 50 8.26 -6.63 7.27
CA ASP A 50 9.24 -5.70 7.84
C ASP A 50 8.59 -4.38 8.27
N ILE A 51 7.54 -3.93 7.57
CA ILE A 51 6.73 -2.76 7.94
C ILE A 51 6.08 -2.96 9.32
N GLY A 52 5.72 -4.21 9.64
CA GLY A 52 5.11 -4.59 10.90
C GLY A 52 3.61 -4.28 10.97
N ARG A 53 2.87 -5.19 11.64
CA ARG A 53 1.39 -5.20 11.66
C ARG A 53 0.74 -3.87 12.08
N LYS A 54 1.32 -3.16 13.06
CA LYS A 54 0.75 -1.90 13.59
C LYS A 54 0.82 -0.77 12.57
N LYS A 55 1.95 -0.61 11.88
CA LYS A 55 2.13 0.45 10.87
C LYS A 55 1.21 0.19 9.68
N TYR A 56 1.18 -1.05 9.19
CA TYR A 56 0.31 -1.43 8.08
C TYR A 56 -1.18 -1.25 8.40
N LYS A 57 -1.63 -1.62 9.62
CA LYS A 57 -3.01 -1.36 10.07
C LYS A 57 -3.37 0.12 10.06
N LYS A 58 -2.44 0.98 10.47
CA LYS A 58 -2.64 2.43 10.49
C LYS A 58 -2.70 2.99 9.07
N LEU A 59 -1.84 2.50 8.17
CA LEU A 59 -1.85 2.83 6.74
C LEU A 59 -3.20 2.51 6.11
N VAL A 60 -3.65 1.24 6.17
CA VAL A 60 -4.92 0.81 5.58
C VAL A 60 -6.12 1.57 6.16
N ARG A 61 -6.13 1.79 7.48
CA ARG A 61 -7.20 2.58 8.12
C ARG A 61 -7.26 4.01 7.58
N ARG A 62 -6.12 4.65 7.36
CA ARG A 62 -6.10 6.00 6.80
C ARG A 62 -6.62 6.01 5.36
N LEU A 63 -6.18 5.06 4.54
CA LEU A 63 -6.68 4.92 3.18
C LEU A 63 -8.21 4.70 3.16
N SER A 64 -8.75 3.93 4.12
CA SER A 64 -10.21 3.70 4.21
C SER A 64 -11.03 4.93 4.61
N GLU A 65 -10.40 6.02 5.05
CA GLU A 65 -11.09 7.30 5.30
C GLU A 65 -11.33 8.08 3.99
N THR A 66 -10.61 7.74 2.92
CA THR A 66 -10.65 8.45 1.62
C THR A 66 -11.16 7.58 0.48
N TYR A 67 -10.89 6.27 0.51
CA TYR A 67 -11.21 5.34 -0.56
C TYR A 67 -12.32 4.37 -0.14
N ASP A 68 -13.31 4.18 -1.03
CA ASP A 68 -14.36 3.18 -0.85
C ASP A 68 -13.82 1.75 -0.97
N TYR A 69 -12.82 1.56 -1.81
CA TYR A 69 -12.20 0.26 -2.10
C TYR A 69 -10.68 0.37 -2.05
N ILE A 70 -10.05 -0.63 -1.42
CA ILE A 70 -8.59 -0.78 -1.37
C ILE A 70 -8.26 -2.17 -1.93
N LEU A 71 -7.57 -2.19 -3.06
CA LEU A 71 -7.08 -3.43 -3.68
C LEU A 71 -5.63 -3.65 -3.26
N ILE A 72 -5.37 -4.77 -2.57
CA ILE A 72 -4.02 -5.14 -2.15
C ILE A 72 -3.51 -6.26 -3.07
N ASP A 73 -2.52 -5.93 -3.88
CA ASP A 73 -1.78 -6.93 -4.68
C ASP A 73 -0.87 -7.73 -3.74
N ALA A 74 -1.37 -8.87 -3.26
CA ALA A 74 -0.64 -9.76 -2.36
C ALA A 74 0.13 -10.82 -3.16
N PRO A 75 1.37 -11.16 -2.76
CA PRO A 75 2.14 -12.20 -3.44
C PRO A 75 1.43 -13.56 -3.37
N ALA A 76 1.55 -14.35 -4.44
CA ALA A 76 1.00 -15.70 -4.49
C ALA A 76 1.66 -16.61 -3.42
N GLY A 77 0.87 -17.16 -2.49
CA GLY A 77 1.37 -18.12 -1.51
C GLY A 77 0.46 -18.33 -0.29
N ILE A 78 0.78 -19.35 0.50
CA ILE A 78 0.21 -19.62 1.83
C ILE A 78 1.22 -19.07 2.83
N GLY A 79 0.91 -17.94 3.46
CA GLY A 79 1.86 -17.27 4.34
C GLY A 79 1.22 -16.22 5.22
N LYS A 80 1.99 -15.75 6.21
CA LYS A 80 1.56 -14.78 7.23
C LYS A 80 1.02 -13.46 6.65
N GLY A 81 1.26 -13.17 5.37
CA GLY A 81 0.86 -11.93 4.69
C GLY A 81 -0.63 -11.88 4.45
N ILE A 82 -1.19 -12.99 3.99
CA ILE A 82 -2.64 -13.13 3.81
C ILE A 82 -3.34 -13.11 5.17
N GLU A 83 -2.80 -13.77 6.21
CA GLU A 83 -3.37 -13.72 7.56
C GLU A 83 -3.43 -12.29 8.12
N ALA A 84 -2.37 -11.49 7.92
CA ALA A 84 -2.34 -10.10 8.37
C ALA A 84 -3.38 -9.22 7.65
N ILE A 85 -3.59 -9.45 6.35
CA ILE A 85 -4.62 -8.76 5.56
C ILE A 85 -6.03 -9.21 5.99
N LEU A 86 -6.25 -10.51 6.19
CA LEU A 86 -7.54 -11.05 6.65
C LEU A 86 -7.93 -10.55 8.05
N GLU A 87 -6.97 -10.37 8.97
CA GLU A 87 -7.23 -9.74 10.28
C GLU A 87 -7.64 -8.26 10.18
N LEU A 88 -7.27 -7.58 9.09
CA LEU A 88 -7.62 -6.18 8.86
C LEU A 88 -9.03 -6.01 8.30
N VAL A 89 -9.43 -6.88 7.38
CA VAL A 89 -10.73 -6.83 6.70
C VAL A 89 -11.89 -7.25 7.62
N ASN A 90 -11.64 -8.09 8.63
CA ASN A 90 -12.68 -8.63 9.52
C ASN A 90 -13.10 -7.71 10.68
N ARG A 91 -13.00 -6.37 10.54
CA ARG A 91 -13.38 -5.42 11.59
C ARG A 91 -14.11 -4.19 11.09
#